data_AF-A0A355I6G0-F1
#
_entry.id   AF-A0A355I6G0-F1
#
_cell.length_a   1.000
_cell.length_b   1.000
_cell.length_c   1.000
_cell.angle_alpha   90.00
_cell.angle_beta   90.00
_cell.angle_gamma   90.00
#
_symmetry.space_group_name_H-M   'P 1'
#
loop_
_entity.id
_entity.type
_entity.pdbx_description
1 polymer ?
#
loop_
_entity_poly.entity_id
_entity_poly.type
_entity_poly.pdbx_seq_one_letter_code
_entity_poly.pdbx_strand_id
1 'polypeptide(L)'
;LAARLADAAFFYEEDRKIKLVDRLPRLETLVFQEKLGTMRCKAERLQRLAPAICRVLGGSAQECATAERAALLSKSDLVTNMVFEFTELQGVMGGHYAISDGEDPAVAKAISEQYRP
;
A
#
# COMPACT_ATOMS: atom_id res chain seq x y z
N LEU A 1 10.80 24.87 -8.47
CA LEU A 1 11.29 23.49 -8.27
C LEU A 1 11.83 23.27 -6.86
N ALA A 2 12.71 24.13 -6.34
CA ALA A 2 13.27 23.98 -4.99
C ALA A 2 12.22 23.87 -3.85
N ALA A 3 11.19 24.73 -3.84
CA ALA A 3 10.13 24.64 -2.84
C ALA A 3 9.35 23.30 -2.90
N ARG A 4 8.93 22.88 -4.11
CA ARG A 4 8.20 21.62 -4.32
C ARG A 4 9.01 20.37 -3.92
N LEU A 5 10.33 20.41 -4.11
CA LEU A 5 11.22 19.34 -3.65
C LEU A 5 11.37 19.34 -2.12
N ALA A 6 11.41 20.52 -1.50
CA ALA A 6 11.43 20.65 -0.04
C ALA A 6 10.13 20.14 0.60
N ASP A 7 8.98 20.45 0.01
CA ASP A 7 7.68 19.94 0.47
C ASP A 7 7.60 18.42 0.36
N ALA A 8 8.03 17.85 -0.77
CA ALA A 8 8.10 16.40 -0.94
C ALA A 8 9.02 15.74 0.10
N ALA A 9 10.20 16.32 0.35
CA ALA A 9 11.11 15.82 1.39
C ALA A 9 10.48 15.88 2.78
N PHE A 10 9.80 16.98 3.11
CA PHE A 10 9.08 17.13 4.38
C PHE A 10 7.98 16.08 4.54
N PHE A 11 7.12 15.88 3.54
CA PHE A 11 6.06 14.86 3.60
C PHE A 11 6.63 13.46 3.74
N TYR A 12 7.70 13.14 3.02
CA TYR A 12 8.36 11.85 3.13
C TYR A 12 8.85 11.57 4.56
N GLU A 13 9.56 12.53 5.17
CA GLU A 13 10.08 12.39 6.53
C GLU A 13 8.96 12.33 7.57
N GLU A 14 7.87 13.09 7.39
CA GLU A 14 6.71 13.03 8.28
C GLU A 14 5.99 11.68 8.16
N ASP A 15 5.78 11.20 6.93
CA ASP A 15 5.05 9.97 6.66
C ASP A 15 5.79 8.73 7.19
N ARG A 16 7.13 8.75 7.25
CA ARG A 16 7.96 7.66 7.80
C ARG A 16 7.82 7.44 9.31
N LYS A 17 7.20 8.37 10.03
CA LYS A 17 6.99 8.24 11.48
C LYS A 17 5.91 7.23 11.86
N ILE A 18 5.04 6.86 10.92
CA ILE A 18 3.92 5.93 11.15
C ILE A 18 3.97 4.86 10.05
N LYS A 19 4.04 3.60 10.46
CA LYS A 19 4.13 2.47 9.54
C LYS A 19 2.87 2.28 8.72
N LEU A 20 2.98 1.69 7.54
CA LEU A 20 1.84 1.35 6.68
C LEU A 20 0.78 0.48 7.37
N VAL A 21 1.21 -0.44 8.24
CA VAL A 21 0.28 -1.30 9.00
C VAL A 21 -0.57 -0.48 9.98
N ASP A 22 0.02 0.53 10.61
CA ASP A 22 -0.67 1.42 11.56
C ASP A 22 -1.61 2.41 10.84
N ARG A 23 -1.50 2.51 9.50
CA ARG A 23 -2.38 3.32 8.66
C ARG A 23 -3.66 2.60 8.23
N LEU A 24 -3.74 1.29 8.39
CA LEU A 24 -4.90 0.50 7.97
C LEU A 24 -6.23 1.03 8.54
N PRO A 25 -6.35 1.42 9.83
CA PRO A 25 -7.61 1.95 10.36
C PRO A 25 -8.05 3.25 9.67
N ARG A 26 -7.11 4.11 9.27
CA ARG A 26 -7.43 5.36 8.57
C ARG A 26 -8.08 5.12 7.21
N LEU A 27 -7.89 3.95 6.60
CA LEU A 27 -8.54 3.60 5.34
C LEU A 27 -10.06 3.42 5.46
N GLU A 28 -10.60 3.33 6.68
CA GLU A 28 -12.05 3.34 6.91
C GLU A 28 -12.68 4.70 6.59
N THR A 29 -11.90 5.76 6.60
CA THR A 29 -12.39 7.12 6.30
C THR A 29 -12.58 7.37 4.79
N LEU A 30 -12.03 6.50 3.93
CA LEU A 30 -12.07 6.66 2.48
C LEU A 30 -13.11 5.71 1.88
N VAL A 31 -14.23 6.27 1.42
CA VAL A 31 -15.25 5.50 0.70
C VAL A 31 -14.68 5.02 -0.63
N PHE A 32 -14.73 3.70 -0.86
CA PHE A 32 -14.38 3.11 -2.16
C PHE A 32 -15.60 3.13 -3.08
N GLN A 33 -16.71 2.54 -2.64
CA GLN A 33 -17.98 2.51 -3.35
C GLN A 33 -19.09 2.16 -2.35
N GLU A 34 -20.27 2.78 -2.48
CA GLU A 34 -21.38 2.70 -1.51
C GLU A 34 -21.72 1.27 -1.03
N LYS A 35 -21.83 0.31 -1.94
CA LYS A 35 -22.16 -1.10 -1.64
C LYS A 35 -20.94 -1.96 -1.27
N LEU A 36 -19.74 -1.47 -1.57
CA LEU A 36 -18.47 -2.19 -1.33
C LEU A 36 -17.69 -1.60 -0.14
N GLY A 37 -18.19 -0.54 0.49
CA GLY A 37 -17.63 0.09 1.67
C GLY A 37 -16.40 0.93 1.37
N THR A 38 -15.41 0.81 2.24
CA THR A 38 -14.25 1.71 2.33
C THR A 38 -13.02 1.12 1.65
N MET A 39 -11.94 1.90 1.57
CA MET A 39 -10.64 1.40 1.12
C MET A 39 -10.09 0.34 2.08
N ARG A 40 -10.43 0.39 3.38
CA ARG A 40 -10.15 -0.70 4.34
C ARG A 40 -10.84 -1.99 3.90
N CYS A 41 -12.14 -1.95 3.62
CA CYS A 41 -12.89 -3.12 3.13
C CYS A 41 -12.32 -3.66 1.82
N LYS A 42 -11.85 -2.77 0.93
CA LYS A 42 -11.19 -3.18 -0.32
C LYS A 42 -9.86 -3.90 -0.04
N ALA A 43 -9.01 -3.37 0.83
CA ALA A 43 -7.76 -4.01 1.21
C ALA A 43 -7.99 -5.41 1.83
N GLU A 44 -8.99 -5.57 2.69
CA GLU A 44 -9.35 -6.88 3.27
C GLU A 44 -9.85 -7.88 2.21
N ARG A 45 -10.62 -7.42 1.22
CA ARG A 45 -11.01 -8.28 0.09
C ARG A 45 -9.80 -8.72 -0.72
N LEU A 46 -8.88 -7.79 -1.02
CA LEU A 46 -7.65 -8.11 -1.72
C LEU A 46 -6.79 -9.10 -0.93
N GLN A 47 -6.64 -8.90 0.39
CA GLN A 47 -5.93 -9.81 1.29
C GLN A 47 -6.47 -11.25 1.19
N ARG A 48 -7.78 -11.44 1.06
CA ARG A 48 -8.39 -12.77 0.90
C ARG A 48 -8.20 -13.35 -0.50
N LEU A 49 -8.29 -12.51 -1.54
CA LEU A 49 -8.27 -12.94 -2.93
C LEU A 49 -6.86 -13.23 -3.46
N ALA A 50 -5.87 -12.39 -3.12
CA ALA A 50 -4.51 -12.50 -3.62
C ALA A 50 -3.85 -13.88 -3.33
N PRO A 51 -3.83 -14.40 -2.08
CA PRO A 51 -3.27 -15.71 -1.80
C PRO A 51 -4.12 -16.85 -2.38
N ALA A 52 -5.43 -16.66 -2.59
CA ALA A 52 -6.26 -17.66 -3.26
C ALA A 52 -5.89 -17.80 -4.74
N ILE A 53 -5.71 -16.68 -5.44
CA ILE A 53 -5.25 -16.66 -6.83
C ILE A 53 -3.83 -17.23 -6.92
N CYS A 54 -2.93 -16.83 -6.03
CA CYS A 54 -1.56 -17.35 -6.00
C CYS A 54 -1.53 -18.90 -5.92
N ARG A 55 -2.36 -19.49 -5.05
CA ARG A 55 -2.50 -20.96 -4.95
C ARG A 55 -3.03 -21.59 -6.23
N VAL A 56 -4.03 -21.00 -6.88
CA VAL A 56 -4.59 -21.51 -8.15
C VAL A 56 -3.53 -21.49 -9.26
N LEU A 57 -2.62 -20.53 -9.24
CA LEU A 57 -1.51 -20.44 -10.18
C LEU A 57 -0.32 -21.36 -9.83
N GLY A 58 -0.42 -22.16 -8.77
CA GLY A 58 0.64 -23.07 -8.34
C GLY A 58 1.77 -22.41 -7.56
N GLY A 59 1.55 -21.20 -7.02
CA GLY A 59 2.52 -20.50 -6.18
C GLY A 59 2.81 -21.26 -4.87
N SER A 60 4.04 -21.11 -4.38
CA SER A 60 4.49 -21.65 -3.11
C SER A 60 3.78 -21.00 -1.91
N ALA A 61 3.86 -21.64 -0.74
CA ALA A 61 3.30 -21.09 0.50
C ALA A 61 3.89 -19.70 0.84
N GLN A 62 5.18 -19.51 0.58
CA GLN A 62 5.85 -18.23 0.82
C GLN A 62 5.34 -17.15 -0.13
N GLU A 63 5.17 -17.44 -1.42
CA GLU A 63 4.61 -16.49 -2.39
C GLU A 63 3.17 -16.11 -2.06
N CYS A 64 2.37 -17.07 -1.60
CA CYS A 64 1.01 -16.81 -1.12
C CYS A 64 1.00 -15.86 0.08
N ALA A 65 1.90 -16.08 1.05
CA ALA A 65 2.04 -15.21 2.22
C ALA A 65 2.49 -13.79 1.84
N THR A 66 3.45 -13.67 0.91
CA THR A 66 3.87 -12.39 0.34
C THR A 66 2.70 -11.67 -0.34
N ALA A 67 1.92 -12.38 -1.16
CA ALA A 67 0.76 -11.82 -1.85
C ALA A 67 -0.33 -11.35 -0.86
N GLU A 68 -0.57 -12.11 0.20
CA GLU A 68 -1.50 -11.72 1.28
C GLU A 68 -1.04 -10.43 1.97
N ARG A 69 0.23 -10.38 2.41
CA ARG A 69 0.77 -9.22 3.13
C ARG A 69 0.78 -7.97 2.26
N ALA A 70 1.23 -8.09 1.01
CA ALA A 70 1.22 -6.99 0.04
C ALA A 70 -0.20 -6.49 -0.23
N ALA A 71 -1.16 -7.39 -0.43
CA ALA A 71 -2.55 -7.03 -0.70
C ALA A 71 -3.19 -6.25 0.46
N LEU A 72 -2.93 -6.66 1.71
CA LEU A 72 -3.39 -5.95 2.90
C LEU A 72 -2.86 -4.52 2.97
N LEU A 73 -1.56 -4.32 2.72
CA LEU A 73 -0.90 -3.01 2.83
C LEU A 73 -1.03 -2.14 1.57
N SER A 74 -1.50 -2.71 0.45
CA SER A 74 -1.48 -2.10 -0.88
C SER A 74 -2.15 -0.73 -1.00
N LYS A 75 -3.03 -0.37 -0.06
CA LYS A 75 -3.78 0.89 -0.06
C LYS A 75 -3.41 1.84 1.07
N SER A 76 -2.50 1.43 1.95
CA SER A 76 -2.13 2.20 3.14
C SER A 76 -1.44 3.53 2.83
N ASP A 77 -0.84 3.67 1.65
CA ASP A 77 -0.20 4.91 1.23
C ASP A 77 -1.19 6.00 0.82
N LEU A 78 -2.44 5.67 0.49
CA LEU A 78 -3.49 6.63 0.12
C LEU A 78 -3.82 7.66 1.23
N VAL A 79 -3.39 7.40 2.47
CA VAL A 79 -3.61 8.28 3.63
C VAL A 79 -2.33 8.96 4.11
N THR A 80 -1.27 8.91 3.32
CA THR A 80 -0.02 9.64 3.58
C THR A 80 -0.11 11.05 3.01
N ASN A 81 0.66 11.98 3.59
CA ASN A 81 0.69 13.35 3.09
C ASN A 81 1.30 13.39 1.68
N MET A 82 2.30 12.56 1.41
CA MET A 82 2.92 12.43 0.10
C MET A 82 1.89 12.07 -0.98
N VAL A 83 1.07 11.05 -0.78
CA VAL A 83 0.11 10.61 -1.81
C VAL A 83 -1.09 11.56 -1.90
N PHE A 84 -1.44 12.24 -0.81
CA PHE A 84 -2.46 13.28 -0.85
C PHE A 84 -2.03 14.45 -1.75
N GLU A 85 -0.77 14.90 -1.65
CA GLU A 85 -0.22 15.96 -2.51
C GLU A 85 0.13 15.46 -3.92
N PHE A 86 0.64 14.22 -4.04
CA PHE A 86 1.17 13.63 -5.27
C PHE A 86 0.48 12.29 -5.57
N THR A 87 -0.79 12.35 -5.97
CA THR A 87 -1.65 11.18 -6.20
C THR A 87 -1.11 10.19 -7.24
N GLU A 88 -0.25 10.66 -8.16
CA GLU A 88 0.45 9.86 -9.16
C GLU A 88 1.49 8.91 -8.56
N LEU A 89 1.93 9.15 -7.33
CA LEU A 89 2.93 8.35 -6.62
C LEU A 89 2.33 7.23 -5.77
N GLN A 90 1.01 7.02 -5.81
CA GLN A 90 0.36 5.90 -5.15
C GLN A 90 0.92 4.55 -5.66
N GLY A 91 0.98 3.56 -4.77
CA GLY A 91 1.71 2.32 -4.99
C GLY A 91 3.22 2.50 -4.85
N VAL A 92 3.83 3.40 -5.63
CA VAL A 92 5.28 3.66 -5.62
C VAL A 92 5.74 4.05 -4.22
N MET A 93 5.08 5.02 -3.60
CA MET A 93 5.41 5.44 -2.23
C MET A 93 5.06 4.37 -1.21
N GLY A 94 3.95 3.64 -1.39
CA GLY A 94 3.67 2.44 -0.60
C GLY A 94 4.82 1.43 -0.60
N GLY A 95 5.47 1.20 -1.74
CA GLY A 95 6.67 0.35 -1.81
C GLY A 95 7.85 0.92 -1.02
N HIS A 96 8.13 2.21 -1.15
CA HIS A 96 9.21 2.87 -0.40
C HIS A 96 8.97 2.84 1.11
N TYR A 97 7.75 3.12 1.56
CA TYR A 97 7.39 3.05 2.98
C TYR A 97 7.46 1.62 3.50
N ALA A 98 7.02 0.61 2.73
CA ALA A 98 7.14 -0.79 3.12
C ALA A 98 8.60 -1.21 3.39
N ILE A 99 9.54 -0.79 2.52
CA ILE A 99 10.98 -0.99 2.77
C ILE A 99 11.42 -0.27 4.04
N SER A 100 11.03 1.01 4.22
CA SER A 100 11.39 1.79 5.42
C SER A 100 10.82 1.20 6.71
N ASP A 101 9.69 0.50 6.64
CA ASP A 101 9.00 -0.12 7.77
C ASP A 101 9.58 -1.50 8.15
N GLY A 102 10.45 -2.05 7.29
CA GLY A 102 11.08 -3.36 7.45
C GLY A 102 10.28 -4.53 6.88
N GLU A 103 9.35 -4.30 5.95
CA GLU A 103 8.67 -5.36 5.22
C GLU A 103 9.63 -6.11 4.29
N ASP A 104 9.27 -7.34 3.92
CA ASP A 104 10.02 -8.13 2.94
C ASP A 104 10.13 -7.36 1.58
N PRO A 105 11.30 -7.35 0.92
CA PRO A 105 11.45 -6.67 -0.37
C PRO A 105 10.45 -7.11 -1.44
N ALA A 106 10.00 -8.36 -1.43
CA ALA A 106 8.98 -8.86 -2.35
C ALA A 106 7.59 -8.26 -2.05
N VAL A 107 7.26 -8.04 -0.77
CA VAL A 107 6.04 -7.33 -0.36
C VAL A 107 6.07 -5.90 -0.86
N ALA A 108 7.18 -5.18 -0.59
CA ALA A 108 7.34 -3.80 -1.04
C ALA A 108 7.27 -3.65 -2.57
N LYS A 109 7.90 -4.58 -3.30
CA LYS A 109 7.84 -4.62 -4.76
C LYS A 109 6.41 -4.84 -5.26
N ALA A 110 5.69 -5.80 -4.70
CA ALA A 110 4.30 -6.06 -5.07
C ALA A 110 3.38 -4.85 -4.82
N ILE A 111 3.58 -4.11 -3.72
CA ILE A 111 2.86 -2.86 -3.45
C ILE A 111 3.19 -1.78 -4.49
N SER A 112 4.47 -1.65 -4.86
CA SER A 112 4.94 -0.66 -5.85
C SER A 112 4.40 -0.92 -7.26
N GLU A 113 4.27 -2.19 -7.66
CA GLU A 113 3.95 -2.58 -9.03
C GLU A 113 2.45 -2.80 -9.29
N GLN A 114 1.59 -2.69 -8.27
CA GLN A 114 0.15 -3.01 -8.37
C GLN A 114 -0.64 -2.20 -9.43
N TYR A 115 -0.08 -1.09 -9.92
CA TYR A 115 -0.67 -0.22 -10.95
C TYR A 115 0.08 -0.28 -12.29
N ARG A 116 1.10 -1.13 -12.43
CA ARG A 116 1.79 -1.33 -13.70
C ARG A 116 0.94 -2.21 -14.63
N PRO A 117 0.99 -1.95 -15.96
CA PRO A 117 0.39 -2.83 -16.95
C PRO A 117 1.11 -4.18 -17.03
#